data_AF-A0A3Q0F792-F1
#
_entry.id   AF-A0A3Q0F792-F1
#
_cell.length_a   1.000
_cell.length_b   1.000
_cell.length_c   1.000
_cell.angle_alpha   90.00
_cell.angle_beta   90.00
_cell.angle_gamma   90.00
#
_symmetry.space_group_name_H-M   'P 1'
#
loop_
_entity.id
_entity.type
_entity.pdbx_description
1 polymer ?
#
loop_
_entity_poly.entity_id
_entity_poly.type
_entity_poly.pdbx_seq_one_letter_code
_entity_poly.pdbx_strand_id
1 'polypeptide(L)'
;MNGEYSTKSMREEGGYEVIKKAIEKLGLRHKEHIAAYGKGNERRLTGRHETADINTFSWGVANGAVRVRRDTEKQEKAYFEDRRPASNMDPNVVTSMIAKTIILWKP
;
A
#
# COMPACT_ATOMS: atom_id res chain seq x y z
N MET A 1 4.58 -10.72 -1.77
CA MET A 1 4.69 -10.62 -0.30
C MET A 1 3.82 -9.44 0.10
N ASN A 2 3.03 -9.53 1.16
CA ASN A 2 2.20 -8.40 1.59
C ASN A 2 2.88 -7.72 2.78
N GLY A 3 2.86 -6.39 2.82
CA GLY A 3 3.42 -5.61 3.92
C GLY A 3 2.34 -4.80 4.61
N GLU A 4 2.29 -4.85 5.94
CA GLU A 4 1.42 -4.01 6.77
C GLU A 4 2.18 -2.76 7.21
N TYR A 5 1.58 -1.58 7.03
CA TYR A 5 2.24 -0.30 7.28
C TYR A 5 1.37 0.59 8.17
N SER A 6 1.99 1.17 9.20
CA SER A 6 1.37 2.18 10.05
C SER A 6 2.39 3.17 10.61
N THR A 7 1.94 4.40 10.82
CA THR A 7 2.62 5.41 11.62
C THR A 7 1.95 5.54 12.98
N LYS A 8 2.56 6.26 13.93
CA LYS A 8 1.96 6.48 15.25
C LYS A 8 0.56 7.09 15.12
N SER A 9 0.40 8.15 14.34
CA SER A 9 -0.88 8.83 14.11
C SER A 9 -1.93 7.97 13.43
N MET A 10 -1.53 6.98 12.62
CA MET A 10 -2.48 6.01 12.02
C MET A 10 -3.07 5.06 13.06
N ARG A 11 -2.36 4.80 14.16
CA ARG A 11 -2.78 3.90 15.25
C ARG A 11 -3.57 4.61 16.34
N GLU A 12 -3.62 5.94 16.31
CA GLU A 12 -4.35 6.78 17.27
C GLU A 12 -5.78 7.06 16.79
N GLU A 13 -6.59 7.67 17.65
CA GLU A 13 -7.99 8.01 17.35
C GLU A 13 -8.08 8.94 16.13
N GLY A 14 -9.01 8.66 15.21
CA GLY A 14 -9.10 9.35 13.92
C GLY A 14 -7.99 8.98 12.92
N GLY A 15 -7.19 7.95 13.22
CA GLY A 15 -6.08 7.51 12.38
C GLY A 15 -6.48 7.03 10.98
N TYR A 16 -7.74 6.66 10.77
CA TYR A 16 -8.26 6.26 9.46
C TYR A 16 -8.17 7.37 8.40
N GLU A 17 -8.36 8.63 8.78
CA GLU A 17 -8.14 9.76 7.85
C GLU A 17 -6.68 9.88 7.42
N VAL A 18 -5.76 9.59 8.34
CA VAL A 18 -4.32 9.56 8.04
C VAL A 18 -3.99 8.39 7.11
N ILE A 19 -4.63 7.23 7.31
CA ILE A 19 -4.49 6.07 6.43
C ILE A 19 -4.96 6.42 5.00
N LYS A 20 -6.16 7.00 4.84
CA LYS A 20 -6.67 7.38 3.51
C LYS A 20 -5.74 8.35 2.78
N LYS A 21 -5.28 9.40 3.46
CA LYS A 21 -4.30 10.36 2.90
C LYS A 21 -2.99 9.70 2.49
N ALA A 22 -2.50 8.74 3.27
CA ALA A 22 -1.29 7.99 2.92
C ALA A 22 -1.50 7.10 1.69
N ILE A 23 -2.66 6.45 1.57
CA ILE A 23 -3.01 5.62 0.41
C ILE A 23 -3.15 6.47 -0.86
N GLU A 24 -3.75 7.66 -0.77
CA GLU A 24 -3.82 8.62 -1.88
C GLU A 24 -2.43 8.99 -2.39
N LYS A 25 -1.48 9.30 -1.50
CA LYS A 25 -0.08 9.56 -1.87
C LYS A 25 0.57 8.36 -2.57
N LEU A 26 0.29 7.13 -2.13
CA LEU A 26 0.80 5.91 -2.77
C LEU A 26 0.23 5.73 -4.19
N GLY A 27 -1.02 6.16 -4.41
CA GLY A 27 -1.65 6.16 -5.73
C GLY A 27 -0.96 7.11 -6.71
N LEU A 28 -0.60 8.31 -6.25
CA LEU A 28 0.10 9.31 -7.06
C LEU A 28 1.49 8.85 -7.51
N ARG A 29 2.10 7.91 -6.79
CA ARG A 29 3.43 7.37 -7.10
C ARG A 29 3.42 5.89 -7.48
N HIS A 30 2.29 5.41 -8.00
CA HIS A 30 2.09 4.00 -8.27
C HIS A 30 3.18 3.39 -9.17
N LYS A 31 3.53 4.08 -10.26
CA LYS A 31 4.51 3.60 -11.24
C LYS A 31 5.91 3.46 -10.64
N GLU A 32 6.34 4.44 -9.84
CA GLU A 32 7.63 4.42 -9.16
C GLU A 32 7.70 3.26 -8.16
N HIS A 33 6.63 3.05 -7.39
CA HIS A 33 6.56 1.94 -6.44
C HIS A 33 6.62 0.58 -7.17
N ILE A 34 5.83 0.38 -8.24
CA ILE A 34 5.86 -0.89 -9.01
C ILE A 34 7.26 -1.20 -9.54
N ALA A 35 7.98 -0.19 -10.05
CA ALA A 35 9.34 -0.37 -10.55
C ALA A 35 10.34 -0.86 -9.48
N ALA A 36 10.09 -0.54 -8.20
CA ALA A 36 10.92 -0.95 -7.07
C ALA A 36 10.45 -2.24 -6.37
N TYR A 37 9.26 -2.74 -6.72
CA TYR A 37 8.55 -3.78 -5.96
C TYR A 37 8.92 -5.22 -6.36
N GLY A 38 10.12 -5.41 -6.88
CA GLY A 38 10.65 -6.70 -7.33
C GLY A 38 10.39 -7.00 -8.81
N LYS A 39 11.23 -7.86 -9.38
CA LYS A 39 11.22 -8.19 -10.82
C LYS A 39 10.17 -9.28 -11.12
N GLY A 40 9.56 -9.22 -12.30
CA GLY A 40 8.62 -10.25 -12.76
C GLY A 40 7.19 -10.07 -12.24
N ASN A 41 6.90 -8.92 -11.62
CA ASN A 41 5.63 -8.65 -10.97
C ASN A 41 4.48 -8.54 -11.99
N GLU A 42 4.78 -8.22 -13.25
CA GLU A 42 3.84 -8.19 -14.38
C GLU A 42 3.17 -9.54 -14.64
N ARG A 43 3.84 -10.65 -14.31
CA ARG A 43 3.24 -11.99 -14.42
C ARG A 43 2.27 -12.30 -13.29
N ARG A 44 2.37 -11.58 -12.16
CA ARG A 44 1.55 -11.78 -10.96
C ARG A 44 0.39 -10.80 -10.92
N LEU A 45 0.66 -9.51 -11.11
CA LEU A 45 -0.31 -8.41 -11.03
C LEU A 45 -1.08 -8.27 -12.34
N THR A 46 -1.99 -9.22 -12.58
CA THR A 46 -2.72 -9.34 -13.85
C THR A 46 -4.18 -8.90 -13.76
N GLY A 47 -4.64 -8.47 -12.58
CA GLY A 47 -6.06 -8.22 -12.31
C GLY A 47 -6.90 -9.50 -12.14
N ARG A 48 -6.28 -10.68 -12.27
CA ARG A 48 -6.93 -12.00 -12.10
C ARG A 48 -6.44 -12.67 -10.82
N HIS A 49 -7.16 -13.69 -10.36
CA HIS A 49 -6.76 -14.51 -9.20
C HIS A 49 -6.46 -13.69 -7.94
N GLU A 50 -7.37 -12.77 -7.57
CA GLU A 50 -7.26 -11.93 -6.36
C GLU A 50 -6.06 -10.98 -6.31
N THR A 51 -5.42 -10.74 -7.46
CA THR A 51 -4.36 -9.75 -7.65
C THR A 51 -4.89 -8.51 -8.36
N ALA A 52 -4.31 -7.36 -8.06
CA ALA A 52 -4.61 -6.12 -8.79
C ALA A 52 -3.89 -6.10 -10.15
N ASP A 53 -4.41 -5.31 -11.09
CA ASP A 53 -3.72 -4.99 -12.34
C ASP A 53 -2.47 -4.14 -12.06
N ILE A 54 -1.36 -4.42 -12.75
CA ILE A 54 -0.08 -3.74 -12.54
C ILE A 54 -0.07 -2.28 -12.97
N ASN A 55 -0.99 -1.87 -13.85
CA ASN A 55 -1.02 -0.51 -14.41
C ASN A 55 -2.01 0.38 -13.66
N THR A 56 -2.92 -0.22 -12.90
CA THR A 56 -4.04 0.47 -12.25
C THR A 56 -3.88 0.44 -10.74
N PHE A 57 -3.71 1.60 -10.12
CA PHE A 57 -3.77 1.69 -8.68
C PHE A 57 -5.21 1.50 -8.19
N SER A 58 -5.41 0.63 -7.21
CA SER A 58 -6.70 0.42 -6.56
C SER A 58 -6.51 0.23 -5.06
N TRP A 59 -7.47 0.71 -4.29
CA TRP A 59 -7.54 0.45 -2.86
C TRP A 59 -8.99 0.30 -2.39
N GLY A 60 -9.18 -0.37 -1.27
CA GLY A 60 -10.48 -0.43 -0.62
C GLY A 60 -10.48 -1.27 0.65
N VAL A 61 -11.66 -1.39 1.25
CA VAL A 61 -11.83 -2.21 2.45
C VAL A 61 -12.02 -3.67 2.06
N ALA A 62 -11.21 -4.53 2.65
CA ALA A 62 -11.09 -5.95 2.38
C ALA A 62 -10.69 -6.32 0.93
N ASN A 63 -10.42 -5.36 0.04
CA ASN A 63 -10.05 -5.58 -1.35
C ASN A 63 -8.97 -4.58 -1.84
N GLY A 64 -8.59 -4.66 -3.13
CA GLY A 64 -7.66 -3.73 -3.78
C GLY A 64 -6.18 -4.12 -3.72
N ALA A 65 -5.37 -3.36 -4.47
CA ALA A 65 -3.91 -3.46 -4.49
C ALA A 65 -3.29 -2.99 -3.16
N VAL A 66 -3.87 -1.94 -2.59
CA VAL A 66 -3.68 -1.53 -1.19
C VAL A 66 -4.98 -1.80 -0.44
N ARG A 67 -4.91 -2.53 0.67
CA ARG A 67 -6.09 -3.00 1.39
C ARG A 67 -6.15 -2.40 2.77
N VAL A 68 -7.34 -1.99 3.20
CA VAL A 68 -7.64 -1.74 4.61
C VAL A 68 -8.50 -2.88 5.14
N ARG A 69 -8.18 -3.44 6.31
CA ARG A 69 -8.99 -4.51 6.91
C ARG A 69 -10.29 -3.95 7.46
N ARG A 70 -11.35 -4.78 7.50
CA ARG A 70 -12.65 -4.39 8.09
C ARG A 70 -12.52 -3.93 9.53
N ASP A 71 -11.61 -4.54 10.30
CA ASP A 71 -11.38 -4.15 11.69
C ASP A 71 -10.75 -2.75 11.80
N THR A 72 -9.84 -2.40 10.89
CA THR A 72 -9.25 -1.06 10.83
C THR A 72 -10.27 0.00 10.47
N GLU A 73 -11.16 -0.29 9.51
CA GLU A 73 -12.29 0.58 9.18
C GLU A 73 -13.23 0.73 10.39
N LYS A 74 -13.65 -0.38 11.00
CA LYS A 74 -14.56 -0.39 12.15
C LYS A 74 -13.99 0.36 13.37
N GLN A 75 -12.69 0.28 13.60
CA GLN A 75 -12.01 0.94 14.73
C GLN A 75 -11.52 2.35 14.38
N GLU A 76 -11.66 2.77 13.12
CA GLU A 76 -11.18 4.05 12.59
C GLU A 76 -9.68 4.32 12.84
N LYS A 77 -8.87 3.28 12.99
CA LYS A 77 -7.41 3.34 13.20
C LYS A 77 -6.73 1.99 12.96
N ALA A 78 -5.40 2.02 12.82
CA ALA A 78 -4.41 0.94 12.77
C ALA A 78 -3.46 1.05 11.57
N TYR A 79 -3.67 0.23 10.52
CA TYR A 79 -2.72 0.06 9.41
C TYR A 79 -3.43 -0.17 8.07
N PHE A 80 -2.69 -0.02 6.97
CA PHE A 80 -3.07 -0.53 5.66
C PHE A 80 -2.06 -1.60 5.20
N GLU A 81 -2.43 -2.37 4.19
CA GLU A 81 -1.60 -3.42 3.62
C GLU A 81 -1.30 -3.15 2.15
N ASP A 82 -0.03 -3.07 1.78
CA ASP A 82 0.40 -3.00 0.39
C ASP A 82 0.64 -4.42 -0.15
N ARG A 83 -0.18 -4.84 -1.12
CA ARG A 83 -0.16 -6.19 -1.73
C ARG A 83 0.56 -6.22 -3.08
N ARG A 84 1.11 -5.07 -3.49
CA ARG A 84 1.84 -4.91 -4.76
C ARG A 84 3.28 -5.45 -4.71
N PRO A 85 4.02 -5.53 -3.58
CA PRO A 85 5.36 -6.11 -3.58
C PRO A 85 5.38 -7.59 -4.01
N ALA A 86 6.29 -7.93 -4.91
CA ALA A 86 6.56 -9.32 -5.29
C ALA A 86 7.19 -10.11 -4.13
N SER A 87 7.28 -11.43 -4.24
CA SER A 87 7.94 -12.28 -3.24
C SER A 87 9.46 -12.09 -3.20
N ASN A 88 10.07 -11.64 -4.29
CA ASN A 88 11.50 -11.37 -4.45
C ASN A 88 11.87 -9.89 -4.25
N MET A 89 10.98 -9.10 -3.65
CA MET A 89 11.23 -7.68 -3.38
C MET A 89 12.36 -7.51 -2.36
N ASP A 90 13.10 -6.40 -2.44
CA ASP A 90 14.05 -6.02 -1.40
C ASP A 90 13.31 -5.27 -0.27
N PRO A 91 13.26 -5.81 0.96
CA PRO A 91 12.50 -5.21 2.06
C PRO A 91 13.00 -3.82 2.46
N ASN A 92 14.31 -3.54 2.31
CA ASN A 92 14.86 -2.22 2.63
C ASN A 92 14.40 -1.18 1.62
N VAL A 93 14.40 -1.55 0.32
CA VAL A 93 13.93 -0.67 -0.75
C VAL A 93 12.43 -0.39 -0.60
N VAL A 94 11.62 -1.44 -0.44
CA VAL A 94 10.15 -1.28 -0.35
C VAL A 94 9.76 -0.45 0.89
N THR A 95 10.34 -0.77 2.06
CA THR A 95 9.99 -0.08 3.31
C THR A 95 10.41 1.39 3.29
N SER A 96 11.63 1.68 2.83
CA SER A 96 12.13 3.06 2.73
C SER A 96 11.32 3.89 1.72
N MET A 97 10.92 3.29 0.60
CA MET A 97 10.12 3.95 -0.42
C MET A 97 8.70 4.28 0.07
N ILE A 98 8.04 3.36 0.78
CA ILE A 98 6.74 3.61 1.41
C ILE A 98 6.85 4.72 2.44
N ALA A 99 7.81 4.64 3.36
CA ALA A 99 8.03 5.68 4.36
C ALA A 99 8.28 7.05 3.70
N LYS A 100 9.14 7.11 2.67
CA LYS A 100 9.42 8.33 1.91
C LYS A 100 8.14 8.92 1.31
N THR A 101 7.31 8.10 0.65
CA THR A 101 6.09 8.57 0.00
C THR A 101 5.05 9.07 1.00
N ILE A 102 4.80 8.34 2.09
CA ILE A 102 3.70 8.68 3.00
C ILE A 102 4.09 9.76 4.03
N ILE A 103 5.37 9.83 4.43
CA ILE A 103 5.86 10.74 5.48
C ILE A 103 6.53 12.00 4.89
N LEU A 104 7.49 11.83 3.98
CA LEU A 104 8.40 12.91 3.57
C LEU A 104 7.95 13.63 2.30
N TRP A 105 7.37 12.88 1.36
CA TRP A 105 7.00 13.39 0.05
C TRP A 105 5.73 14.25 0.13
N LYS A 106 5.76 15.34 -0.64
CA LYS A 106 4.65 16.25 -0.88
C LYS A 106 4.41 16.27 -2.39
N PRO A 107 3.16 16.06 -2.84
CA PRO A 107 2.79 16.16 -4.25
C PRO A 107 3.02 17.55 -4.83
#